data_AF-A0A662BP55-F1
#
_entry.id   AF-A0A662BP55-F1
#
_cell.length_a   1.000
_cell.length_b   1.000
_cell.length_c   1.000
_cell.angle_alpha   90.00
_cell.angle_beta   90.00
_cell.angle_gamma   90.00
#
_symmetry.space_group_name_H-M   'P 1'
#
loop_
_entity.id
_entity.type
_entity.pdbx_description
1 polymer ?
#
loop_
_entity_poly.entity_id
_entity_poly.type
_entity_poly.pdbx_seq_one_letter_code
_entity_poly.pdbx_strand_id
1 'polypeptide(L)' 'YDISQEGEYGDYSPVTYQSTMILTGRAGLGWTSQSHTGIAVPVYAIGTGYQAFSTNLDNTDIPKLIWETIE' A
#
# COMPACT_ATOMS: atom_id res chain seq x y z
N TYR A 1 -1.79 33.45 -6.89
CA TYR A 1 -1.40 32.04 -6.89
C TYR A 1 -2.66 31.25 -7.18
N ASP A 2 -2.76 30.72 -8.39
CA ASP A 2 -3.94 30.00 -8.89
C ASP A 2 -3.80 28.52 -8.49
N ILE A 3 -4.87 27.96 -7.91
CA ILE A 3 -4.97 26.60 -7.34
C ILE A 3 -5.74 25.66 -8.29
N SER A 4 -6.01 26.07 -9.53
CA SER A 4 -6.93 25.37 -10.43
C SER A 4 -6.37 24.14 -11.16
N GLN A 5 -5.32 23.48 -10.65
CA GLN A 5 -4.76 22.26 -11.24
C GLN A 5 -4.55 21.18 -10.16
N GLU A 6 -5.53 21.00 -9.27
CA GLU A 6 -5.61 19.80 -8.43
C GLU A 6 -6.09 18.63 -9.31
N GLY A 7 -5.15 18.05 -10.07
CA GLY A 7 -5.35 16.72 -10.64
C GLY A 7 -5.58 15.75 -9.48
N GLU A 8 -6.68 15.01 -9.53
CA GLU A 8 -7.20 14.13 -8.46
C GLU A 8 -6.20 13.14 -7.85
N TYR A 9 -4.99 12.98 -8.41
CA TYR A 9 -3.93 12.08 -7.94
C TYR A 9 -2.50 12.60 -8.21
N GLY A 10 -2.30 13.90 -8.42
CA GLY A 10 -1.10 14.40 -9.09
C GLY A 10 -0.05 15.12 -8.25
N ASP A 11 -0.45 16.16 -7.54
CA ASP A 11 0.52 17.13 -7.00
C ASP A 11 0.32 17.38 -5.51
N TYR A 12 1.39 17.22 -4.75
CA TYR A 12 1.38 17.51 -3.32
C TYR A 12 1.47 19.02 -3.12
N SER A 13 0.40 19.63 -2.61
CA SER A 13 0.45 21.01 -2.14
C SER A 13 1.59 21.18 -1.11
N PRO A 14 2.45 22.22 -1.24
CA PRO A 14 3.51 22.49 -0.27
C PRO A 14 2.98 22.61 1.17
N VAL A 15 1.76 23.14 1.34
CA VAL A 15 1.14 23.27 2.67
C VAL A 15 0.81 21.90 3.26
N THR A 16 0.26 20.99 2.45
CA THR A 16 -0.07 19.62 2.88
C THR A 16 1.19 18.85 3.24
N TYR A 17 2.23 18.93 2.41
CA TYR A 17 3.50 18.26 2.69
C TYR A 17 4.12 18.74 4.01
N GLN A 18 4.23 20.06 4.20
CA GLN A 18 4.81 20.62 5.42
C GLN A 18 3.98 20.28 6.67
N SER A 19 2.65 20.32 6.57
CA SER A 19 1.77 19.94 7.67
C SER A 19 1.96 18.48 8.07
N THR A 20 2.04 17.57 7.09
CA THR A 20 2.32 16.15 7.30
C THR A 20 3.67 15.94 7.99
N MET A 21 4.73 16.59 7.53
CA MET A 21 6.07 16.43 8.11
C MET A 21 6.18 16.94 9.55
N ILE A 22 5.48 18.04 9.91
CA ILE A 22 5.40 18.52 11.29
C ILE A 22 4.68 17.50 12.18
N LEU A 23 3.54 16.97 11.71
CA LEU A 23 2.74 16.01 12.46
C LEU A 23 3.52 14.71 12.69
N THR A 24 4.14 14.17 11.65
CA THR A 24 4.88 12.90 11.73
C THR A 24 6.10 13.03 12.63
N GLY A 25 6.80 14.17 12.58
CA GLY A 25 7.91 14.47 13.49
C GLY A 25 7.49 14.49 14.96
N ARG A 26 6.29 14.98 15.28
CA ARG A 26 5.74 14.94 16.64
C ARG A 26 5.23 13.54 17.04
N ALA A 27 4.76 12.75 16.08
CA ALA A 27 4.26 11.41 16.31
C ALA A 27 5.35 10.32 16.31
N GLY A 28 6.60 10.65 15.96
CA GLY A 28 7.68 9.67 15.81
C GLY A 28 7.54 8.79 14.57
N LEU A 29 6.85 9.27 13.54
CA LEU A 29 6.61 8.57 12.27
C LEU A 29 7.54 9.11 11.17
N GLY A 30 7.94 8.25 10.24
CA GLY A 30 8.84 8.61 9.14
C GLY A 30 8.32 8.16 7.77
N TRP A 31 8.74 8.87 6.73
CA TRP A 31 8.46 8.56 5.32
C TRP A 31 9.78 8.47 4.55
N THR A 32 9.90 7.49 3.66
CA THR A 32 11.13 7.26 2.86
C THR A 32 10.98 7.58 1.38
N SER A 33 9.74 7.68 0.89
CA SER A 33 9.40 7.97 -0.51
C SER A 33 8.08 8.73 -0.57
N GLN A 34 7.90 9.53 -1.63
CA GLN A 34 6.61 10.14 -2.00
C GLN A 34 5.83 9.27 -2.99
N SER A 35 6.31 8.06 -3.23
CA SER A 35 5.75 7.05 -4.13
C SER A 35 5.76 5.67 -3.45
N HIS A 36 5.59 4.60 -4.22
CA HIS A 36 5.57 3.24 -3.73
C HIS A 36 6.96 2.74 -3.27
N THR A 37 6.96 1.68 -2.47
CA THR A 37 8.15 0.91 -2.10
C THR A 37 7.94 -0.56 -2.48
N GLY A 38 9.01 -1.30 -2.74
CA GLY A 38 8.95 -2.69 -3.22
C GLY A 38 8.96 -3.75 -2.13
N ILE A 39 8.53 -3.42 -0.90
CA ILE A 39 8.49 -4.40 0.19
C ILE A 39 7.36 -5.40 -0.04
N ALA A 40 7.60 -6.67 0.28
CA ALA A 40 6.55 -7.69 0.24
C ALA A 40 5.40 -7.33 1.19
N VAL A 41 4.16 -7.61 0.77
CA VAL A 41 2.94 -7.35 1.56
C VAL A 41 2.40 -8.64 2.17
N PRO A 42 1.84 -8.60 3.38
CA PRO A 42 1.29 -9.79 4.02
C PRO A 42 0.01 -10.25 3.31
N VAL A 43 -0.15 -11.58 3.19
CA VAL A 43 -1.37 -12.24 2.71
C VAL A 43 -2.04 -12.93 3.90
N TYR A 44 -3.35 -12.72 4.06
CA TYR A 44 -4.15 -13.34 5.12
C TYR A 44 -5.27 -14.17 4.50
N ALA A 45 -5.43 -15.41 4.94
CA ALA A 45 -6.47 -16.32 4.48
C ALA A 45 -7.09 -17.07 5.67
N ILE A 46 -8.40 -17.36 5.57
CA ILE A 46 -9.18 -18.13 6.55
C ILE A 46 -10.19 -19.01 5.81
N GLY A 47 -10.52 -20.17 6.38
CA GLY A 47 -11.46 -21.11 5.79
C GLY A 47 -10.75 -22.32 5.17
N THR A 48 -11.48 -23.16 4.45
CA THR A 48 -10.92 -24.34 3.78
C THR A 48 -9.82 -23.91 2.79
N GLY A 49 -8.67 -24.59 2.83
CA GLY A 49 -7.56 -24.32 1.92
C GLY A 49 -6.63 -23.16 2.31
N TYR A 50 -6.86 -22.49 3.46
CA TYR A 50 -6.07 -21.33 3.87
C TYR A 50 -4.56 -21.59 3.95
N GLN A 51 -4.15 -22.83 4.23
CA GLN A 51 -2.75 -23.22 4.34
C GLN A 51 -1.97 -23.04 3.04
N ALA A 52 -2.64 -23.05 1.88
CA ALA A 52 -1.99 -22.79 0.60
C ALA A 52 -1.42 -21.36 0.50
N PHE A 53 -1.97 -20.41 1.27
CA PHE A 53 -1.59 -18.99 1.24
C PHE A 53 -0.50 -18.62 2.27
N SER A 54 0.04 -19.57 3.04
CA SER A 54 1.05 -19.31 4.09
C SER A 54 2.51 -19.42 3.62
N THR A 55 2.75 -19.46 2.31
CA THR A 55 4.08 -19.51 1.70
C THR A 55 4.54 -18.13 1.23
N ASN A 56 5.79 -18.02 0.75
CA ASN A 56 6.23 -16.82 0.05
C ASN A 56 5.66 -16.85 -1.37
N LEU A 57 4.82 -15.86 -1.70
CA LEU A 57 4.04 -15.84 -2.93
C LEU A 57 4.40 -14.64 -3.78
N ASP A 58 4.48 -14.85 -5.09
CA ASP A 58 4.31 -13.75 -6.04
C ASP A 58 2.82 -13.37 -6.11
N ASN A 59 2.52 -12.11 -6.43
CA ASN A 59 1.12 -11.67 -6.50
C ASN A 59 0.33 -12.41 -7.60
N THR A 60 1.00 -12.97 -8.61
CA THR A 60 0.36 -13.78 -9.66
C THR A 60 -0.04 -15.17 -9.19
N ASP A 61 0.50 -15.66 -8.07
CA ASP A 61 0.15 -16.99 -7.54
C ASP A 61 -1.16 -16.96 -6.75
N ILE A 62 -1.48 -15.84 -6.12
CA ILE A 62 -2.72 -15.63 -5.36
C ILE A 62 -3.98 -16.03 -6.16
N PRO A 63 -4.23 -15.51 -7.39
CA PRO A 63 -5.41 -15.91 -8.15
C PRO A 63 -5.41 -17.39 -8.56
N LYS A 64 -4.23 -17.99 -8.79
CA LYS A 64 -4.13 -19.43 -9.13
C LYS A 64 -4.56 -20.29 -7.94
N LEU A 65 -4.06 -19.97 -6.73
CA LEU A 65 -4.42 -20.66 -5.50
C LEU A 65 -5.91 -20.51 -5.15
N ILE A 66 -6.49 -19.32 -5.40
CA ILE A 66 -7.94 -19.11 -5.23
C ILE A 66 -8.71 -20.04 -6.15
N TRP A 67 -8.32 -20.15 -7.42
CA TRP A 67 -8.96 -21.03 -8.38
C TRP A 67 -8.88 -22.50 -7.94
N GLU A 68 -7.69 -22.98 -7.59
CA GLU A 68 -7.45 -24.34 -7.10
C GLU A 68 -8.22 -24.68 -5.82
N THR A 69 -8.57 -23.69 -4.99
CA THR A 69 -9.33 -23.91 -3.75
C THR A 69 -10.84 -24.05 -4.01
N ILE A 70 -11.33 -23.56 -5.15
CA ILE A 70 -12.75 -23.58 -5.52
C ILE A 70 -13.13 -24.84 -6.32
N GLU A 71 -12.17 -25.44 -7.02
CA GLU A 71 -12.32 -26.73 -7.72
C GLU A 71 -12.21 -27.94 -6.79
#